data_AF-A0A7V1VZ98-F1
#
_entry.id   AF-A0A7V1VZ98-F1
#
_cell.length_a   1.000
_cell.length_b   1.000
_cell.length_c   1.000
_cell.angle_alpha   90.00
_cell.angle_beta   90.00
_cell.angle_gamma   90.00
#
_symmetry.space_group_name_H-M   'P 1'
#
loop_
_entity.id
_entity.type
_entity.pdbx_description
1 polymer ?
#
loop_
_entity_poly.entity_id
_entity_poly.type
_entity_poly.pdbx_seq_one_letter_code
_entity_poly.pdbx_strand_id
1 'polypeptide(L)'
;MRRPRRLTKREERRMQAAELLAARPQLTVRELARALGCSASTAHADLVAIRAEWAERRRDLLEQVAAEDLARTDAAIAAIWPAVLAGKAWAIDRLVALLTYRMRALGLERVRHDVEVAVEAEVGELLAGYLTRLHAHAASQTE
;
A
#
# COMPACT_ATOMS: atom_id res chain seq x y z
N MET A 1 9.81 -26.64 31.12
CA MET A 1 9.67 -27.23 29.78
C MET A 1 8.21 -27.15 29.34
N ARG A 2 7.90 -26.39 28.28
CA ARG A 2 6.54 -26.29 27.72
C ARG A 2 6.31 -27.52 26.82
N ARG A 3 5.31 -28.37 27.12
CA ARG A 3 4.97 -29.52 26.26
C ARG A 3 4.57 -29.03 24.86
N PRO A 4 5.01 -29.68 23.77
CA PRO A 4 4.61 -29.28 22.42
C PRO A 4 3.10 -29.47 22.26
N ARG A 5 2.43 -28.42 21.74
CA ARG A 5 0.99 -28.45 21.45
C ARG A 5 0.78 -29.42 20.28
N ARG A 6 -0.08 -30.43 20.47
CA ARG A 6 -0.50 -31.31 19.37
C ARG A 6 -1.35 -30.49 18.40
N LEU A 7 -1.01 -30.54 17.12
CA LEU A 7 -1.82 -29.94 16.08
C LEU A 7 -3.13 -30.71 15.95
N THR A 8 -4.20 -29.98 15.70
CA THR A 8 -5.48 -30.57 15.33
C THR A 8 -5.40 -31.11 13.90
N LYS A 9 -6.19 -32.13 13.57
CA LYS A 9 -6.29 -32.66 12.19
C LYS A 9 -6.57 -31.58 11.13
N ARG A 10 -7.23 -30.49 11.53
CA ARG A 10 -7.50 -29.33 10.66
C ARG A 10 -6.23 -28.51 10.42
N GLU A 11 -5.45 -28.25 11.46
CA GLU A 11 -4.18 -27.51 11.35
C GLU A 11 -3.16 -28.31 10.51
N GLU A 12 -3.06 -29.63 10.72
CA GLU A 12 -2.19 -30.51 9.92
C GLU A 12 -2.57 -30.48 8.43
N ARG A 13 -3.87 -30.60 8.11
CA ARG A 13 -4.35 -30.54 6.73
C ARG A 13 -4.09 -29.18 6.09
N ARG A 14 -4.22 -28.08 6.83
CA ARG A 14 -3.91 -26.74 6.33
C ARG A 14 -2.43 -26.54 6.06
N MET A 15 -1.57 -27.12 6.90
CA MET A 15 -0.13 -27.12 6.69
C MET A 15 0.23 -27.85 5.40
N GLN A 16 -0.29 -29.06 5.20
CA GLN A 16 -0.13 -29.81 3.94
C GLN A 16 -0.68 -29.06 2.73
N ALA A 17 -1.86 -28.43 2.87
CA ALA A 17 -2.45 -27.62 1.81
C ALA A 17 -1.56 -26.40 1.46
N ALA A 18 -0.99 -25.74 2.45
CA ALA A 18 -0.07 -24.61 2.26
C ALA A 18 1.22 -25.05 1.55
N GLU A 19 1.80 -26.20 1.93
CA GLU A 19 2.96 -26.79 1.26
C GLU A 19 2.68 -27.10 -0.20
N LEU A 20 1.53 -27.73 -0.50
CA LEU A 20 1.11 -28.02 -1.88
C LEU A 20 0.92 -26.74 -2.71
N LEU A 21 0.32 -25.70 -2.14
CA LEU A 21 0.11 -24.41 -2.81
C LEU A 21 1.43 -23.67 -3.02
N ALA A 22 2.38 -23.77 -2.10
CA ALA A 22 3.71 -23.19 -2.26
C ALA A 22 4.48 -23.87 -3.40
N ALA A 23 4.39 -25.19 -3.53
CA ALA A 23 5.01 -25.94 -4.62
C ALA A 23 4.31 -25.74 -5.96
N ARG A 24 2.98 -25.57 -5.96
CA ARG A 24 2.16 -25.48 -7.17
C ARG A 24 1.06 -24.40 -7.01
N PRO A 25 1.37 -23.12 -7.27
CA PRO A 25 0.45 -22.00 -7.02
C PRO A 25 -0.88 -22.04 -7.80
N GLN A 26 -0.90 -22.76 -8.94
CA GLN A 26 -2.04 -22.84 -9.84
C GLN A 26 -2.99 -24.01 -9.51
N LEU A 27 -2.78 -24.72 -8.39
CA LEU A 27 -3.61 -25.85 -8.00
C LEU A 27 -5.08 -25.42 -7.85
N THR A 28 -5.98 -26.13 -8.53
CA THR A 28 -7.41 -25.90 -8.38
C THR A 28 -7.92 -26.48 -7.06
N VAL A 29 -9.06 -25.97 -6.57
CA VAL A 29 -9.70 -26.49 -5.34
C VAL A 29 -10.00 -28.00 -5.44
N ARG A 30 -10.38 -28.49 -6.61
CA ARG A 30 -10.68 -29.92 -6.84
C ARG A 30 -9.43 -30.78 -6.76
N GLU A 31 -8.31 -30.32 -7.32
CA GLU A 31 -7.03 -31.02 -7.23
C GLU A 31 -6.50 -31.01 -5.79
N LEU A 32 -6.67 -29.89 -5.08
CA LEU A 32 -6.28 -29.76 -3.68
C LEU A 32 -7.07 -30.73 -2.81
N ALA A 33 -8.39 -30.81 -3.02
CA ALA A 33 -9.27 -31.75 -2.32
C ALA A 33 -8.86 -33.21 -2.56
N ARG A 34 -8.54 -33.55 -3.82
CA ARG A 34 -8.05 -34.89 -4.19
C ARG A 34 -6.73 -35.22 -3.52
N ALA A 35 -5.78 -34.28 -3.50
CA ALA A 35 -4.47 -34.46 -2.87
C ALA A 35 -4.58 -34.64 -1.35
N LEU A 36 -5.53 -33.96 -0.70
CA LEU A 36 -5.74 -34.00 0.74
C LEU A 36 -6.75 -35.05 1.21
N GLY A 37 -7.37 -35.80 0.29
CA GLY A 37 -8.39 -36.80 0.61
C GLY A 37 -9.63 -36.22 1.30
N CYS A 38 -10.03 -34.99 0.97
CA CYS A 38 -11.19 -34.32 1.58
C CYS A 38 -12.20 -33.82 0.53
N SER A 39 -13.34 -33.29 0.99
CA SER A 39 -14.33 -32.73 0.07
C SER A 39 -13.87 -31.38 -0.51
N ALA A 40 -14.39 -31.03 -1.69
CA ALA A 40 -14.08 -29.75 -2.32
C ALA A 40 -14.47 -28.54 -1.44
N SER A 41 -15.55 -28.64 -0.67
CA SER A 41 -15.97 -27.58 0.26
C SER A 41 -15.00 -27.42 1.42
N THR A 42 -14.50 -28.53 1.99
CA THR A 42 -13.46 -28.48 3.04
C THR A 42 -12.15 -27.89 2.50
N ALA A 43 -11.70 -28.34 1.31
CA ALA A 43 -10.50 -27.79 0.68
C ALA A 43 -10.64 -26.29 0.39
N HIS A 44 -11.83 -25.84 -0.05
CA HIS A 44 -12.10 -24.41 -0.26
C HIS A 44 -12.00 -23.61 1.04
N ALA A 45 -12.62 -24.09 2.13
CA ALA A 45 -12.57 -23.42 3.43
C ALA A 45 -11.14 -23.34 4.00
N ASP A 46 -10.32 -24.37 3.77
CA ASP A 46 -8.90 -24.36 4.16
C ASP A 46 -8.09 -23.39 3.30
N LEU A 47 -8.33 -23.34 1.98
CA LEU A 47 -7.70 -22.38 1.08
C LEU A 47 -7.99 -20.92 1.47
N VAL A 48 -9.24 -20.60 1.79
CA VAL A 48 -9.65 -19.25 2.24
C VAL A 48 -8.90 -18.87 3.52
N ALA A 49 -8.83 -19.78 4.49
CA ALA A 49 -8.13 -19.52 5.74
C ALA A 49 -6.62 -19.31 5.54
N ILE A 50 -5.98 -20.15 4.73
CA ILE A 50 -4.55 -20.03 4.39
C ILE A 50 -4.28 -18.68 3.72
N ARG A 51 -5.13 -18.28 2.75
CA ARG A 51 -4.97 -17.00 2.05
C ARG A 51 -5.16 -15.81 2.99
N ALA A 52 -6.12 -15.86 3.91
CA ALA A 52 -6.32 -14.83 4.91
C ALA A 52 -5.09 -14.68 5.83
N GLU A 53 -4.56 -15.80 6.33
CA GLU A 53 -3.35 -15.85 7.16
C GLU A 53 -2.12 -15.33 6.41
N TRP A 54 -1.94 -15.70 5.14
CA TRP A 54 -0.86 -15.16 4.30
C TRP A 54 -1.01 -13.67 4.01
N ALA A 55 -2.24 -13.19 3.82
CA ALA A 55 -2.51 -11.76 3.63
C ALA A 55 -2.20 -10.96 4.89
N GLU A 56 -2.50 -11.49 6.08
CA GLU A 56 -2.12 -10.91 7.36
C GLU A 56 -0.60 -10.87 7.53
N ARG A 57 0.09 -12.01 7.40
CA ARG A 57 1.57 -12.03 7.46
C ARG A 57 2.23 -11.08 6.46
N ARG A 58 1.67 -10.96 5.25
CA ARG A 58 2.18 -10.02 4.26
C ARG A 58 2.01 -8.58 4.71
N ARG A 59 0.88 -8.22 5.33
CA ARG A 59 0.67 -6.87 5.90
C ARG A 59 1.71 -6.59 6.97
N ASP A 60 1.92 -7.51 7.91
CA ASP A 60 2.90 -7.34 8.99
C ASP A 60 4.32 -7.17 8.45
N LEU A 61 4.71 -7.97 7.45
CA LEU A 61 6.02 -7.86 6.81
C LEU A 61 6.20 -6.52 6.09
N LEU A 62 5.16 -6.06 5.37
CA LEU A 62 5.21 -4.76 4.70
C LEU A 62 5.32 -3.61 5.70
N GLU A 63 4.60 -3.69 6.83
CA GLU A 63 4.69 -2.72 7.92
C GLU A 63 6.09 -2.68 8.54
N GLN A 64 6.70 -3.85 8.79
CA GLN A 64 8.07 -3.95 9.29
C GLN A 64 9.09 -3.33 8.32
N VAL A 65 8.99 -3.67 7.03
CA VAL A 65 9.87 -3.10 6.00
C VAL A 65 9.70 -1.58 5.92
N ALA A 66 8.45 -1.08 5.95
CA ALA A 66 8.19 0.36 5.96
C ALA A 66 8.79 1.05 7.19
N ALA A 67 8.68 0.44 8.37
CA ALA A 67 9.27 0.96 9.60
C ALA A 67 10.81 1.02 9.54
N GLU A 68 11.45 -0.04 9.03
CA GLU A 68 12.90 -0.06 8.81
C GLU A 68 13.35 1.03 7.84
N ASP A 69 12.64 1.19 6.74
CA ASP A 69 12.95 2.19 5.71
C ASP A 69 12.76 3.63 6.21
N LEU A 70 11.74 3.87 7.04
CA LEU A 70 11.56 5.16 7.72
C LEU A 70 12.74 5.45 8.66
N ALA A 71 13.18 4.46 9.45
CA ALA A 71 14.33 4.60 10.34
C ALA A 71 15.63 4.90 9.57
N ARG A 72 15.87 4.20 8.44
CA ARG A 72 17.01 4.46 7.55
C ARG A 72 16.95 5.87 6.98
N THR A 73 15.76 6.32 6.60
CA THR A 73 15.55 7.66 6.04
C THR A 73 15.77 8.74 7.09
N ASP A 74 15.34 8.53 8.34
CA ASP A 74 15.61 9.45 9.46
C ASP A 74 17.12 9.59 9.72
N ALA A 75 17.85 8.47 9.73
CA ALA A 75 19.31 8.49 9.86
C ALA A 75 19.97 9.25 8.70
N ALA A 76 19.51 9.04 7.46
CA ALA A 76 20.03 9.75 6.29
C ALA A 76 19.77 11.26 6.34
N ILE A 77 18.56 11.68 6.75
CA ILE A 77 18.21 13.09 6.94
C ILE A 77 19.12 13.73 7.99
N ALA A 78 19.28 13.08 9.14
CA ALA A 78 20.16 13.57 10.19
C ALA A 78 21.61 13.75 9.71
N ALA A 79 22.11 12.82 8.88
CA ALA A 79 23.45 12.88 8.32
C ALA A 79 23.65 14.04 7.34
N ILE A 80 22.66 14.37 6.50
CA ILE A 80 22.77 15.46 5.53
C ILE A 80 22.40 16.84 6.12
N TRP A 81 21.76 16.87 7.29
CA TRP A 81 21.20 18.09 7.88
C TRP A 81 22.21 19.24 8.01
N PRO A 82 23.46 19.05 8.48
CA PRO A 82 24.43 20.14 8.55
C PRO A 82 24.75 20.76 7.18
N ALA A 83 24.76 19.96 6.11
CA ALA A 83 24.98 20.44 4.74
C ALA A 83 23.79 21.24 4.20
N VAL A 84 22.56 20.86 4.60
CA VAL A 84 21.34 21.62 4.29
C VAL A 84 21.39 22.99 4.98
N LEU A 85 21.74 23.03 6.28
CA LEU A 85 21.89 24.29 7.02
C LEU A 85 22.97 25.20 6.42
N ALA A 86 24.02 24.62 5.84
CA ALA A 86 25.06 25.34 5.12
C ALA A 86 24.66 25.81 3.70
N GLY A 87 23.40 25.61 3.30
CA GLY A 87 22.89 26.04 1.99
C GLY A 87 23.46 25.27 0.80
N LYS A 88 23.97 24.05 1.01
CA LYS A 88 24.50 23.24 -0.11
C LYS A 88 23.35 22.71 -0.96
N ALA A 89 23.25 23.19 -2.21
CA ALA A 89 22.17 22.84 -3.14
C ALA A 89 21.97 21.31 -3.28
N TRP A 90 23.05 20.55 -3.46
CA TRP A 90 22.96 19.09 -3.56
C TRP A 90 22.34 18.43 -2.32
N ALA A 91 22.51 19.00 -1.12
CA ALA A 91 21.96 18.44 0.11
C ALA A 91 20.46 18.74 0.22
N ILE A 92 20.03 19.91 -0.25
CA ILE A 92 18.61 20.29 -0.33
C ILE A 92 17.87 19.35 -1.30
N ASP A 93 18.45 19.08 -2.48
CA ASP A 93 17.87 18.15 -3.45
C ASP A 93 17.70 16.74 -2.86
N ARG A 94 18.71 16.27 -2.11
CA ARG A 94 18.66 14.96 -1.44
C ARG A 94 17.63 14.94 -0.32
N LEU A 95 17.49 16.02 0.44
CA LEU A 95 16.43 16.14 1.45
C LEU A 95 15.04 16.03 0.82
N VAL A 96 14.78 16.74 -0.28
CA VAL A 96 13.49 16.66 -1.01
C VAL A 96 13.22 15.24 -1.49
N ALA A 97 14.24 14.55 -2.03
CA ALA A 97 14.11 13.17 -2.46
C ALA A 97 13.79 12.21 -1.28
N LEU A 98 14.46 12.37 -0.14
CA LEU A 98 14.20 11.57 1.06
C LEU A 98 12.81 11.83 1.64
N LEU A 99 12.36 13.09 1.68
CA LEU A 99 11.00 13.44 2.13
C LEU A 99 9.94 12.85 1.19
N THR A 100 10.18 12.90 -0.12
CA THR A 100 9.31 12.27 -1.12
C THR A 100 9.25 10.76 -0.88
N TYR A 101 10.39 10.11 -0.65
CA TYR A 101 10.43 8.68 -0.31
C TYR A 101 9.62 8.35 0.95
N ARG A 102 9.73 9.15 2.03
CA ARG A 102 8.92 8.97 3.25
C ARG A 102 7.43 9.04 2.96
N MET A 103 6.99 10.00 2.15
CA MET A 103 5.58 10.11 1.77
C MET A 103 5.07 8.85 1.07
N ARG A 104 5.89 8.24 0.21
CA ARG A 104 5.56 6.96 -0.44
C ARG A 104 5.49 5.80 0.54
N ALA A 105 6.50 5.68 1.40
CA ALA A 105 6.56 4.64 2.43
C ALA A 105 5.35 4.68 3.39
N LEU A 106 4.86 5.89 3.68
CA LEU A 106 3.66 6.13 4.50
C LEU A 106 2.34 5.99 3.72
N GLY A 107 2.38 5.77 2.41
CA GLY A 107 1.18 5.70 1.56
C GLY A 107 0.46 7.04 1.36
N LEU A 108 1.10 8.16 1.68
CA LEU A 108 0.53 9.52 1.57
C LEU A 108 0.53 10.07 0.14
N GLU A 109 1.20 9.40 -0.79
CA GLU A 109 1.24 9.83 -2.20
C GLU A 109 -0.14 9.77 -2.88
N ARG A 110 -0.99 8.80 -2.49
CA ARG A 110 -2.38 8.72 -2.99
C ARG A 110 -3.23 9.92 -2.54
N VAL A 111 -3.08 10.31 -1.28
CA VAL A 111 -3.80 11.48 -0.72
C VAL A 111 -3.40 12.76 -1.46
N ARG A 112 -2.14 12.88 -1.89
CA ARG A 112 -1.66 14.05 -2.63
C ARG A 112 -2.31 14.17 -4.01
N HIS A 113 -2.42 13.09 -4.78
CA HIS A 113 -3.09 13.13 -6.09
C HIS A 113 -4.57 13.45 -5.96
N ASP A 114 -5.26 12.89 -4.96
CA ASP A 114 -6.68 13.18 -4.73
C ASP A 114 -6.90 14.67 -4.38
N VAL A 115 -5.99 15.27 -3.61
CA VAL A 115 -6.02 16.71 -3.28
C VAL A 115 -5.66 17.58 -4.48
N GLU A 116 -4.63 17.24 -5.25
CA GLU A 116 -4.23 17.98 -6.46
C GLU A 116 -5.39 18.00 -7.49
N VAL A 117 -6.03 16.85 -7.72
CA VAL A 117 -7.19 16.73 -8.61
C VAL A 117 -8.39 17.53 -8.08
N ALA A 118 -8.64 17.50 -6.77
CA ALA A 118 -9.73 18.28 -6.16
C ALA A 118 -9.51 19.79 -6.29
N VAL A 119 -8.27 20.26 -6.08
CA VAL A 119 -7.91 21.68 -6.22
C VAL A 119 -8.01 22.14 -7.68
N GLU A 120 -7.56 21.32 -8.63
CA GLU A 120 -7.67 21.63 -10.06
C GLU A 120 -9.14 21.75 -10.51
N ALA A 121 -10.01 20.86 -10.02
CA ALA A 121 -11.44 20.91 -10.31
C ALA A 121 -12.09 22.18 -9.74
N GLU A 122 -11.80 22.52 -8.48
CA GLU A 122 -12.37 23.69 -7.80
C GLU A 122 -11.90 25.00 -8.44
N VAL A 123 -10.62 25.10 -8.80
CA VAL A 123 -10.06 26.27 -9.52
C VAL A 123 -10.68 26.40 -10.91
N GLY A 124 -10.90 25.28 -11.61
CA GLY A 124 -11.57 25.25 -12.91
C GLY A 124 -13.01 25.79 -12.86
N GLU A 125 -13.78 25.39 -11.85
CA GLU A 125 -15.14 25.89 -11.64
C GLU A 125 -15.17 27.39 -11.30
N LEU A 126 -14.24 27.84 -10.46
CA LEU A 126 -14.08 29.26 -10.11
C LEU A 126 -13.76 30.13 -11.32
N LEU A 127 -12.85 29.67 -12.18
CA LEU A 127 -12.49 30.35 -13.43
C LEU A 127 -13.65 30.36 -14.42
N ALA A 128 -14.35 29.24 -14.61
CA ALA A 128 -15.51 29.17 -15.48
C ALA A 128 -16.62 30.14 -15.04
N GLY A 129 -16.89 30.21 -13.74
CA GLY A 129 -17.83 31.18 -13.17
C GLY A 129 -17.40 32.63 -13.37
N TYR A 130 -16.10 32.91 -13.23
CA TYR A 130 -15.55 34.26 -13.47
C TYR A 130 -15.66 34.68 -14.94
N LEU A 131 -15.28 33.81 -15.87
CA LEU A 131 -15.37 34.06 -17.31
C LEU A 131 -16.83 34.25 -17.77
N THR A 132 -17.75 33.48 -17.21
CA THR A 132 -19.19 33.62 -17.50
C THR A 132 -19.72 34.99 -17.06
N ARG A 133 -19.34 35.45 -15.87
CA ARG A 133 -19.71 36.79 -15.37
C ARG A 133 -19.11 37.90 -16.23
N LEU A 134 -17.86 37.76 -16.66
CA LEU A 134 -17.21 38.71 -17.58
C LEU A 134 -17.95 38.82 -18.91
N HIS A 135 -18.33 37.69 -19.52
CA HIS A 135 -19.10 37.69 -20.76
C HIS A 135 -20.50 38.31 -20.59
N ALA A 136 -21.20 37.99 -19.49
CA ALA A 136 -22.49 38.60 -19.20
C ALA A 136 -22.39 40.12 -19.03
N HIS A 137 -21.31 40.60 -18.41
CA HIS A 137 -21.09 42.03 -18.22
C HIS A 137 -20.71 42.75 -19.51
N ALA A 138 -19.89 42.12 -20.36
CA ALA A 138 -19.55 42.64 -21.68
C ALA A 138 -20.78 42.76 -22.60
N ALA A 139 -21.69 41.77 -22.56
CA ALA A 139 -22.94 41.81 -23.33
C ALA A 139 -23.88 42.93 -22.87
N SER A 140 -23.91 43.25 -21.57
CA SER A 140 -24.74 44.33 -21.00
C SER A 140 -24.26 45.76 -21.29
N GLN A 141 -23.05 45.95 -21.83
CA GLN A 141 -22.49 47.27 -22.16
C GLN A 141 -22.61 47.63 -23.65
N THR A 142 -23.10 46.70 -24.47
CA THR A 142 -23.26 46.86 -25.92
C THR A 142 -24.70 47.13 -26.38
N GLU A 143 -25.64 47.25 -25.43
CA GLU A 143 -27.01 47.78 -25.65
C GLU A 143 -27.09 49.24 -25.19
#